data_AF-A0A2E0U023-F1
#
_entry.id   AF-A0A2E0U023-F1
#
_cell.length_a   1.000
_cell.length_b   1.000
_cell.length_c   1.000
_cell.angle_alpha   90.00
_cell.angle_beta   90.00
_cell.angle_gamma   90.00
#
_symmetry.space_group_name_H-M   'P 1'
#
loop_
_entity.id
_entity.type
_entity.pdbx_description
1 polymer ?
#
loop_
_entity_poly.entity_id
_entity_poly.type
_entity_poly.pdbx_seq_one_letter_code
_entity_poly.pdbx_strand_id
1 'polypeptide(L)'
;MQVNVMRYFFIFYFILSFFSSNLKASAFTEIFGSEGAAGINNPKIRSLSYAFQYLTLSGSIGYLGKQLFDSGFFSPFNIVPDEIINLSPLGYKDYFSTNTHNANMLSVKAKSDQINLVNNFRNEMNNNAFSFKSIEFRNNGNFNKSIYNLSERDQLISRYLND
;
A
#
# COMPACT_ATOMS: atom_id res chain seq x y z
N MET A 1 -2.65 32.68 -10.81
CA MET A 1 -1.21 33.07 -10.84
C MET A 1 -0.65 33.44 -9.46
N GLN A 2 -1.41 34.08 -8.56
CA GLN A 2 -0.95 34.46 -7.20
C GLN A 2 -0.60 33.29 -6.25
N VAL A 3 -1.32 32.16 -6.30
CA VAL A 3 -1.11 31.04 -5.35
C VAL A 3 0.26 30.37 -5.53
N ASN A 4 0.73 30.25 -6.78
CA ASN A 4 2.05 29.68 -7.06
C ASN A 4 3.18 30.57 -6.53
N VAL A 5 3.06 31.90 -6.68
CA VAL A 5 4.05 32.86 -6.17
C VAL A 5 4.17 32.78 -4.65
N MET A 6 3.05 32.67 -3.93
CA MET A 6 3.05 32.54 -2.48
C MET A 6 3.71 31.22 -2.03
N ARG A 7 3.45 30.12 -2.74
CA ARG A 7 4.09 28.82 -2.47
C ARG A 7 5.60 28.86 -2.70
N TYR A 8 6.06 29.46 -3.80
CA TYR A 8 7.51 29.62 -4.05
C TYR A 8 8.17 30.54 -3.04
N PHE A 9 7.49 31.59 -2.58
CA PHE A 9 7.98 32.48 -1.53
C PHE A 9 8.18 31.74 -0.20
N PHE A 10 7.22 30.91 0.24
CA PHE A 10 7.36 30.12 1.46
C PHE A 10 8.48 29.08 1.38
N ILE A 11 8.65 28.42 0.23
CA ILE A 11 9.75 27.47 0.01
C ILE A 11 11.11 28.20 0.07
N PHE A 12 11.21 29.36 -0.58
CA PHE A 12 12.44 30.14 -0.60
C PHE A 12 12.79 30.69 0.79
N TYR A 13 11.79 31.14 1.55
CA TYR A 13 11.95 31.58 2.93
C TYR A 13 12.39 30.45 3.86
N PHE A 14 11.83 29.24 3.68
CA PHE A 14 12.24 28.05 4.43
C PHE A 14 13.71 27.71 4.15
N ILE A 15 14.11 27.67 2.89
CA ILE A 15 15.51 27.39 2.50
C ILE A 15 16.47 28.43 3.11
N LEU A 16 16.17 29.72 2.96
CA LEU A 16 17.03 30.78 3.51
C LEU A 16 17.16 30.72 5.04
N SER A 17 16.08 30.34 5.75
CA SER A 17 16.10 30.22 7.21
C SER A 17 17.02 29.10 7.70
N PHE A 18 17.16 28.00 6.93
CA PHE A 18 18.08 26.90 7.27
C PHE A 18 19.53 27.14 6.84
N PHE A 19 19.77 27.98 5.83
CA PHE A 19 21.12 28.28 5.33
C PHE A 19 21.82 29.46 6.05
N SER A 20 21.10 30.27 6.84
CA SER A 20 21.67 31.46 7.50
C SER A 20 22.45 31.16 8.79
N SER A 21 22.39 29.95 9.33
CA SER A 21 23.17 29.59 10.51
C SER A 21 24.52 29.03 10.09
N ASN A 22 25.60 29.76 10.42
CA ASN A 22 26.93 29.17 10.56
C ASN A 22 26.90 28.21 11.75
N LEU A 23 26.34 27.01 11.54
CA LEU A 23 26.44 25.90 12.47
C LEU A 23 27.92 25.55 12.56
N LYS A 24 28.60 26.13 13.56
CA LYS A 24 29.90 25.61 13.99
C LYS A 24 29.65 24.18 14.44
N ALA A 25 30.07 23.21 13.63
CA ALA A 25 30.02 21.79 13.93
C ALA A 25 31.01 21.40 15.06
N SER A 26 31.15 22.26 16.07
CA SER A 26 32.13 22.17 17.15
C SER A 26 31.72 21.17 18.25
N ALA A 27 30.43 20.87 18.39
CA ALA A 27 29.96 19.99 19.47
C ALA A 27 30.38 18.51 19.29
N PHE A 28 30.54 18.03 18.04
CA PHE A 28 30.97 16.65 17.79
C PHE A 28 32.49 16.53 17.55
N THR A 29 33.16 17.63 17.19
CA THR A 29 34.61 17.64 16.95
C THR A 29 35.41 17.82 18.24
N GLU A 30 34.92 18.60 19.21
CA GLU A 30 35.63 18.86 20.47
C GLU A 30 35.52 17.72 21.49
N ILE A 31 34.34 17.12 21.65
CA ILE A 31 34.08 16.10 22.68
C ILE A 31 34.89 14.82 22.41
N PHE A 32 34.99 14.37 21.16
CA PHE A 32 35.73 13.14 20.83
C PHE A 32 37.19 13.40 20.46
N GLY A 33 37.48 14.56 19.85
CA GLY A 33 38.83 14.91 19.47
C GLY A 33 39.69 15.32 20.67
N SER A 34 39.25 16.30 21.45
CA SER A 34 40.12 16.85 22.50
C SER A 34 40.41 15.84 23.62
N GLU A 35 39.42 15.04 24.05
CA GLU A 35 39.58 14.11 25.19
C GLU A 35 40.25 12.79 24.79
N GLY A 36 39.90 12.21 23.65
CA GLY A 36 40.44 10.92 23.18
C GLY A 36 41.90 10.98 22.72
N ALA A 37 42.41 12.17 22.40
CA ALA A 37 43.77 12.34 21.91
C ALA A 37 44.62 13.35 22.72
N ALA A 38 44.07 13.90 23.82
CA ALA A 38 44.81 14.70 24.80
C ALA A 38 46.00 13.95 25.45
N GLY A 39 45.94 12.61 25.51
CA GLY A 39 47.03 11.78 26.03
C GLY A 39 48.18 11.53 25.05
N ILE A 40 48.06 11.95 23.78
CA ILE A 40 49.05 11.66 22.73
C ILE A 40 49.86 12.92 22.40
N ASN A 41 51.08 12.99 22.92
CA ASN A 41 52.00 14.11 22.70
C ASN A 41 52.46 14.25 21.24
N ASN A 42 52.47 13.16 20.45
CA ASN A 42 52.90 13.21 19.05
C ASN A 42 51.77 13.67 18.11
N PRO A 43 51.91 14.81 17.42
CA PRO A 43 50.85 15.40 16.60
C PRO A 43 50.42 14.53 15.41
N LYS A 44 51.32 13.73 14.82
CA LYS A 44 50.99 12.83 13.68
C LYS A 44 50.16 11.63 14.12
N ILE A 45 50.47 11.09 15.30
CA ILE A 45 49.72 9.98 15.91
C ILE A 45 48.35 10.49 16.36
N ARG A 46 48.29 11.72 16.87
CA ARG A 46 47.05 12.41 17.23
C ARG A 46 46.10 12.59 16.05
N SER A 47 46.60 13.08 14.90
CA SER A 47 45.77 13.23 13.69
C SER A 47 45.25 11.90 13.15
N LEU A 48 46.06 10.84 13.25
CA LEU A 48 45.66 9.50 12.85
C LEU A 48 44.56 8.93 13.77
N SER A 49 44.68 9.16 15.08
CA SER A 49 43.64 8.78 16.06
C SER A 49 42.29 9.44 15.72
N TYR A 50 42.28 10.72 15.36
CA TYR A 50 41.06 11.39 14.90
C TYR A 50 40.48 10.75 13.66
N ALA A 51 41.30 10.48 12.64
CA ALA A 51 40.83 9.84 11.42
C ALA A 51 40.15 8.49 11.72
N PHE A 52 40.72 7.68 12.61
CA PHE A 52 40.10 6.42 13.02
C PHE A 52 38.82 6.58 13.84
N GLN A 53 38.74 7.58 14.72
CA GLN A 53 37.52 7.85 15.47
C GLN A 53 36.39 8.28 14.53
N TYR A 54 36.66 9.17 13.59
CA TYR A 54 35.68 9.58 12.58
C TYR A 54 35.30 8.43 11.65
N LEU A 55 36.26 7.62 11.22
CA LEU A 55 35.99 6.43 10.41
C LEU A 55 35.12 5.42 11.17
N THR A 56 35.42 5.18 12.45
CA THR A 56 34.64 4.27 13.29
C THR A 56 33.23 4.79 13.47
N LEU A 57 33.06 6.08 13.80
CA LEU A 57 31.75 6.69 14.03
C LEU A 57 30.91 6.73 12.75
N SER A 58 31.49 7.18 11.63
CA SER A 58 30.81 7.16 10.33
C SER A 58 30.48 5.73 9.88
N GLY A 59 31.37 4.77 10.13
CA GLY A 59 31.15 3.36 9.87
C GLY A 59 30.01 2.79 10.72
N SER A 60 29.97 3.07 12.02
CA SER A 60 28.92 2.61 12.93
C SER A 60 27.55 3.21 12.57
N ILE A 61 27.48 4.51 12.31
CA ILE A 61 26.24 5.17 11.90
C ILE A 61 25.77 4.65 10.54
N GLY A 62 26.69 4.49 9.58
CA GLY A 62 26.38 3.94 8.27
C GLY A 62 25.88 2.49 8.35
N TYR A 63 26.50 1.67 9.20
CA TYR A 63 26.07 0.30 9.43
C TYR A 63 24.67 0.23 10.05
N LEU A 64 24.40 1.02 11.10
CA LEU A 64 23.08 1.08 11.71
C LEU A 64 22.03 1.61 10.74
N GLY A 65 22.34 2.65 9.97
CA GLY A 65 21.47 3.18 8.94
C GLY A 65 21.14 2.15 7.87
N LYS A 66 22.13 1.39 7.40
CA LYS A 66 21.95 0.28 6.46
C LYS A 66 21.04 -0.81 7.05
N GLN A 67 21.27 -1.24 8.29
CA GLN A 67 20.43 -2.24 8.96
C GLN A 67 18.98 -1.78 9.13
N LEU A 68 18.75 -0.50 9.47
CA LEU A 68 17.42 0.07 9.56
C LEU A 68 16.73 0.14 8.19
N PHE A 69 17.46 0.51 7.14
CA PHE A 69 16.93 0.53 5.78
C PHE A 69 16.58 -0.89 5.28
N ASP A 70 17.53 -1.83 5.38
CA ASP A 70 17.39 -3.21 4.92
C ASP A 70 16.25 -3.94 5.67
N SER A 71 15.98 -3.60 6.94
CA SER A 71 14.87 -4.16 7.71
C SER A 71 13.49 -3.55 7.39
N GLY A 72 13.43 -2.53 6.55
CA GLY A 72 12.18 -1.85 6.19
C GLY A 72 11.65 -0.92 7.28
N PHE A 73 12.49 -0.46 8.22
CA PHE A 73 12.10 0.47 9.29
C PHE A 73 11.47 1.75 8.74
N PHE A 74 11.93 2.23 7.58
CA PHE A 74 11.43 3.44 6.92
C PHE A 74 10.23 3.21 6.00
N SER A 75 9.64 2.01 6.01
CA SER A 75 8.44 1.70 5.21
C SER A 75 7.26 2.65 5.42
N PRO A 76 6.97 3.21 6.62
CA PRO A 76 5.89 4.20 6.78
C PRO A 76 6.12 5.51 6.01
N PHE A 77 7.37 5.80 5.65
CA PHE A 77 7.74 6.98 4.86
C PHE A 77 7.84 6.67 3.36
N ASN A 78 7.38 5.49 2.94
CA ASN A 78 7.47 5.01 1.56
C ASN A 78 8.93 4.85 1.06
N ILE A 79 9.85 4.59 1.97
CA ILE A 79 11.26 4.30 1.68
C ILE A 79 11.46 2.82 2.02
N VAL A 80 11.45 1.97 0.99
CA VAL A 80 11.50 0.51 1.13
C VAL A 80 12.67 -0.01 0.28
N PRO A 81 13.51 -0.92 0.81
CA PRO A 81 14.57 -1.54 0.04
C PRO A 81 14.01 -2.46 -1.06
N ASP A 82 14.69 -2.51 -2.21
CA ASP A 82 14.29 -3.33 -3.36
C ASP A 82 14.15 -4.82 -3.02
N GLU A 83 14.94 -5.31 -2.06
CA GLU A 83 14.89 -6.68 -1.57
C GLU A 83 13.50 -7.00 -0.96
N ILE A 84 12.94 -6.10 -0.15
CA ILE A 84 11.59 -6.23 0.43
C ILE A 84 10.52 -6.08 -0.65
N ILE A 85 10.71 -5.15 -1.58
CA ILE A 85 9.79 -4.96 -2.72
C ILE A 85 9.70 -6.24 -3.57
N ASN A 86 10.83 -6.91 -3.79
CA ASN A 86 10.92 -8.13 -4.59
C ASN A 86 10.40 -9.38 -3.87
N LEU A 87 10.40 -9.40 -2.52
CA LEU A 87 9.78 -10.47 -1.74
C LEU A 87 8.25 -10.45 -1.83
N SER A 88 7.65 -9.28 -2.02
CA SER A 88 6.20 -9.13 -2.11
C SER A 88 5.82 -8.06 -3.12
N PRO A 89 6.05 -8.32 -4.43
CA PRO A 89 5.74 -7.35 -5.48
C PRO A 89 4.26 -6.99 -5.49
N LEU A 90 3.36 -7.87 -5.03
CA LEU A 90 1.93 -7.56 -4.91
C LEU A 90 1.61 -6.50 -3.83
N GLY A 91 2.44 -6.40 -2.79
CA GLY A 91 2.24 -5.45 -1.69
C GLY A 91 2.95 -4.11 -1.89
N TYR A 92 4.02 -4.08 -2.71
CA TYR A 92 4.90 -2.92 -2.85
C TYR A 92 5.05 -2.36 -4.27
N LYS A 93 4.76 -3.13 -5.34
CA LYS A 93 4.63 -2.53 -6.66
C LYS A 93 3.27 -1.86 -6.73
N ASP A 94 3.30 -0.58 -7.08
CA ASP A 94 2.11 0.21 -7.38
C ASP A 94 1.14 -0.55 -8.30
N TYR A 95 0.00 -0.86 -7.69
CA TYR A 95 -1.38 -0.90 -8.19
C TYR A 95 -1.64 -1.57 -9.53
N PHE A 96 -2.53 -2.58 -9.51
CA PHE A 96 -3.72 -2.71 -10.38
C PHE A 96 -3.65 -2.20 -11.85
N SER A 97 -2.48 -2.14 -12.47
CA SER A 97 -2.34 -2.12 -13.89
C SER A 97 -2.61 -3.55 -14.29
N THR A 98 -3.91 -3.86 -14.41
CA THR A 98 -4.34 -5.04 -15.13
C THR A 98 -3.77 -4.88 -16.53
N ASN A 99 -2.57 -5.41 -16.76
CA ASN A 99 -2.10 -5.71 -18.09
C ASN A 99 -3.26 -6.43 -18.78
N THR A 100 -3.58 -6.07 -20.02
CA THR A 100 -4.72 -6.63 -20.77
C THR A 100 -4.73 -8.15 -20.71
N HIS A 101 -3.55 -8.78 -20.66
CA HIS A 101 -3.41 -10.22 -20.45
C HIS A 101 -3.90 -10.72 -19.07
N ASN A 102 -3.58 -10.01 -17.99
CA ASN A 102 -4.04 -10.32 -16.63
C ASN A 102 -5.53 -10.01 -16.43
N ALA A 103 -6.04 -8.93 -17.06
CA ALA A 103 -7.48 -8.65 -17.10
C ALA A 103 -8.25 -9.79 -17.77
N ASN A 104 -7.73 -10.27 -18.91
CA ASN A 104 -8.32 -11.40 -19.63
C ASN A 104 -8.31 -12.66 -18.78
N MET A 105 -7.19 -13.01 -18.14
CA MET A 105 -7.13 -14.17 -17.25
C MET A 105 -8.13 -14.08 -16.08
N LEU A 106 -8.23 -12.93 -15.43
CA LEU A 106 -9.19 -12.71 -14.35
C LEU A 106 -10.65 -12.79 -14.83
N SER A 107 -10.94 -12.25 -16.02
CA SER A 107 -12.27 -12.34 -16.63
C SER A 107 -12.65 -13.77 -17.03
N VAL A 108 -11.70 -14.55 -17.55
CA VAL A 108 -11.89 -15.97 -17.89
C VAL A 108 -12.10 -16.79 -16.62
N LYS A 109 -11.32 -16.52 -15.56
CA LYS A 109 -11.49 -17.16 -14.26
C LYS A 109 -12.86 -16.85 -13.66
N ALA A 110 -13.26 -15.58 -13.63
CA ALA A 110 -14.58 -15.18 -13.13
C ALA A 110 -15.72 -15.85 -13.91
N LYS A 111 -15.59 -15.96 -15.24
CA LYS A 111 -16.57 -16.67 -16.08
C LYS A 111 -16.60 -18.18 -15.81
N SER A 112 -15.44 -18.79 -15.61
CA SER A 112 -15.34 -20.22 -15.22
C SER A 112 -15.96 -20.47 -13.84
N ASP A 113 -15.73 -19.58 -12.88
CA ASP A 113 -16.28 -19.68 -11.53
C ASP A 113 -17.80 -19.53 -11.54
N GLN A 114 -18.35 -18.61 -12.35
CA GLN A 114 -19.79 -18.49 -12.56
C GLN A 114 -20.40 -19.77 -13.16
N ILE A 115 -19.76 -20.34 -14.18
CA ILE A 115 -20.22 -21.60 -14.80
C ILE A 115 -20.17 -22.74 -13.78
N ASN A 116 -19.11 -22.82 -12.97
CA ASN A 116 -18.97 -23.83 -11.92
C ASN A 116 -20.02 -23.66 -10.82
N LEU A 117 -20.34 -22.44 -10.40
CA LEU A 117 -21.41 -22.17 -9.45
C LEU A 117 -22.77 -22.66 -9.98
N VAL A 118 -23.08 -22.36 -11.25
CA VAL A 118 -24.33 -22.82 -11.88
C VAL A 118 -24.37 -24.34 -11.99
N ASN A 119 -23.26 -24.98 -12.36
CA ASN A 119 -23.17 -26.44 -12.45
C ASN A 119 -23.33 -27.11 -11.09
N ASN A 120 -22.68 -26.58 -10.06
CA ASN A 120 -22.79 -27.09 -8.69
C ASN A 120 -24.23 -26.94 -8.18
N PHE A 121 -24.85 -25.78 -8.38
CA PHE A 121 -26.24 -25.55 -8.02
C PHE A 121 -27.19 -26.51 -8.75
N ARG A 122 -26.98 -26.73 -10.05
CA ARG A 122 -27.77 -27.69 -10.83
C ARG A 122 -27.61 -29.12 -10.32
N ASN A 123 -26.38 -29.52 -9.96
CA ASN A 123 -26.13 -30.83 -9.37
C ASN A 123 -26.79 -30.99 -8.01
N GLU A 124 -26.73 -29.97 -7.15
CA GLU A 124 -27.44 -29.97 -5.87
C GLU A 124 -28.96 -30.03 -6.04
N MET A 125 -29.53 -29.32 -7.02
CA MET A 125 -30.95 -29.40 -7.35
C MET A 125 -31.36 -30.78 -7.85
N ASN A 126 -30.55 -31.41 -8.70
CA ASN A 126 -30.82 -32.76 -9.22
C ASN A 126 -30.75 -33.81 -8.12
N ASN A 127 -29.73 -33.73 -7.24
CA ASN A 127 -29.56 -34.67 -6.14
C ASN A 127 -30.62 -34.51 -5.05
N ASN A 128 -31.14 -33.29 -4.85
CA ASN A 128 -32.13 -32.98 -3.82
C ASN A 128 -33.54 -32.69 -4.39
N ALA A 129 -33.85 -33.23 -5.57
CA ALA A 129 -35.05 -32.88 -6.35
C ALA A 129 -36.36 -32.98 -5.54
N PHE A 130 -36.45 -33.92 -4.59
CA PHE A 130 -37.63 -34.19 -3.76
C PHE A 130 -37.42 -33.95 -2.25
N SER A 131 -36.42 -33.16 -1.85
CA SER A 131 -36.22 -32.81 -0.44
C SER A 131 -37.27 -31.80 0.06
N PHE A 132 -37.53 -31.76 1.38
CA PHE A 132 -38.40 -30.73 1.97
C PHE A 132 -37.99 -29.31 1.58
N LYS A 133 -36.68 -29.07 1.51
CA LYS A 133 -36.09 -27.79 1.09
C LYS A 133 -36.39 -27.47 -0.40
N SER A 134 -36.42 -28.46 -1.28
CA SER A 134 -36.77 -28.24 -2.69
C SER A 134 -38.26 -27.93 -2.89
N ILE A 135 -39.13 -28.54 -2.08
CA ILE A 135 -40.57 -28.24 -2.06
C ILE A 135 -40.80 -26.80 -1.60
N GLU A 136 -40.16 -26.40 -0.50
CA GLU A 136 -40.23 -25.02 0.02
C GLU A 136 -39.74 -24.00 -1.02
N PHE A 137 -38.59 -24.26 -1.65
CA PHE A 137 -38.04 -23.38 -2.69
C PHE A 137 -39.00 -23.22 -3.89
N ARG A 138 -39.61 -24.32 -4.35
CA ARG A 138 -40.60 -24.28 -5.44
C ARG A 138 -41.86 -23.50 -5.04
N ASN A 139 -42.36 -23.70 -3.83
CA ASN A 139 -43.52 -22.96 -3.33
C ASN A 139 -43.24 -21.46 -3.23
N ASN A 140 -42.09 -21.06 -2.70
CA ASN A 140 -41.69 -19.65 -2.65
C ASN A 140 -41.53 -19.05 -4.06
N GLY A 141 -40.95 -19.80 -5.01
CA GLY A 141 -40.86 -19.39 -6.41
C GLY A 141 -42.24 -19.19 -7.06
N ASN A 142 -43.17 -20.12 -6.85
CA ASN A 142 -44.54 -20.02 -7.35
C ASN A 142 -45.30 -18.84 -6.72
N PHE A 143 -45.11 -18.60 -5.43
CA PHE A 143 -45.70 -17.45 -4.73
C PHE A 143 -45.16 -16.13 -5.27
N ASN A 144 -43.85 -15.98 -5.42
CA ASN A 144 -43.27 -14.77 -6.01
C ASN A 144 -43.76 -14.53 -7.45
N LYS A 145 -43.90 -15.60 -8.24
CA LYS A 145 -44.46 -15.52 -9.59
C LYS A 145 -45.92 -15.09 -9.59
N SER A 146 -46.74 -15.55 -8.64
CA SER A 146 -48.13 -15.14 -8.55
C SER A 146 -48.25 -13.65 -8.20
N ILE A 147 -47.41 -13.14 -7.29
CA ILE A 147 -47.34 -11.71 -6.95
C ILE A 147 -46.92 -10.88 -8.18
N TYR A 148 -45.90 -11.31 -8.90
CA TYR A 148 -45.47 -10.64 -10.13
C TYR A 148 -46.59 -10.57 -11.17
N ASN A 149 -47.27 -11.70 -11.42
CA ASN A 149 -48.38 -11.75 -12.37
C ASN A 149 -49.58 -10.88 -11.93
N LEU A 150 -49.83 -10.79 -10.63
CA LEU A 150 -50.86 -9.89 -10.08
C LEU A 150 -50.50 -8.43 -10.39
N SER A 151 -49.27 -8.03 -10.09
CA SER A 151 -48.78 -6.67 -10.37
C SER A 151 -48.86 -6.32 -11.86
N GLU A 152 -48.47 -7.23 -12.74
CA GLU A 152 -48.59 -7.04 -14.20
C GLU A 152 -50.05 -6.86 -14.63
N ARG A 153 -50.96 -7.68 -14.07
CA ARG A 153 -52.40 -7.53 -14.31
C ARG A 153 -52.93 -6.18 -13.85
N ASP A 154 -52.57 -5.75 -12.65
CA ASP A 154 -53.02 -4.48 -12.09
C ASP A 154 -52.50 -3.31 -12.93
N GLN A 155 -51.25 -3.39 -13.39
CA GLN A 155 -50.69 -2.41 -14.33
C GLN A 155 -51.47 -2.37 -15.64
N LEU A 156 -51.77 -3.52 -16.25
CA LEU A 156 -52.56 -3.60 -17.49
C LEU A 156 -53.96 -3.04 -17.31
N ILE A 157 -54.64 -3.37 -16.21
CA ILE A 157 -55.97 -2.84 -15.87
C ILE A 157 -55.90 -1.32 -15.69
N SER A 158 -54.89 -0.82 -14.97
CA SER A 158 -54.71 0.62 -14.76
C SER A 158 -54.47 1.40 -16.05
N ARG A 159 -53.79 0.80 -17.04
CA ARG A 159 -53.65 1.41 -18.37
C ARG A 159 -54.97 1.45 -19.10
N TYR A 160 -55.69 0.33 -19.13
CA TYR A 160 -56.96 0.20 -19.84
C TYR A 160 -58.08 1.10 -19.28
N LEU A 161 -58.06 1.39 -17.97
CA LEU A 161 -59.06 2.25 -17.31
C LEU A 161 -58.70 3.75 -17.33
N ASN A 162 -57.45 4.11 -17.64
CA ASN A 162 -56.99 5.50 -17.70
C ASN A 162 -56.78 6.01 -19.14
N ASP A 163 -57.04 5.18 -20.15
CA ASP A 163 -57.29 5.58 -21.55
C ASP A 163 -58.81 5.77 -21.77
#